data_AF-A0A087VZ27-F1
#
_entry.id   AF-A0A087VZ27-F1
#
_cell.length_a   1.000
_cell.length_b   1.000
_cell.length_c   1.000
_cell.angle_alpha   90.00
_cell.angle_beta   90.00
_cell.angle_gamma   90.00
#
_symmetry.space_group_name_H-M   'P 1'
#
loop_
_entity.id
_entity.type
_entity.pdbx_description
1 polymer ?
#
loop_
_entity_poly.entity_id
_entity_poly.type
_entity_poly.pdbx_seq_one_letter_code
_entity_poly.pdbx_strand_id
1 'polypeptide(L)'
;MVEKCAKCHGDITGQVVIALGQKWHNECFVCLGCRTPLQGKSFFNKDGSVYCIECRKEKFDPTCAKCFKKIDPTIKYSIYQDKTYHRDCFTCAQCRLPLDGKRRPYFGFVYTCSRSHQKNGRCAKCGKEVTGTVVTAMDKKWHNDCFVCAGCKCKLAGKSFHNKDGTPYCIDCRREKFDPTCTKCHKKIDPTIKYSIYQEKPYHMDCFNCAQCKQPLDGKKFIVKDGQHICADHKQT
;
A
#
# COMPACT_ATOMS: atom_id res chain seq x y z
N MET A 1 27.77 -56.78 32.84
CA MET A 1 26.44 -56.28 32.41
C MET A 1 26.61 -55.79 30.98
N VAL A 2 25.80 -56.27 30.04
CA VAL A 2 25.94 -55.91 28.62
C VAL A 2 25.11 -54.65 28.35
N GLU A 3 25.73 -53.67 27.71
CA GLU A 3 25.09 -52.39 27.39
C GLU A 3 24.18 -52.56 26.18
N LYS A 4 22.90 -52.13 26.26
CA LYS A 4 21.94 -52.26 25.16
C LYS A 4 21.77 -50.95 24.41
N CYS A 5 21.64 -51.04 23.08
CA CYS A 5 21.36 -49.89 22.24
C CYS A 5 19.91 -49.43 22.36
N ALA A 6 19.70 -48.13 22.57
CA ALA A 6 18.38 -47.53 22.66
C ALA A 6 17.54 -47.60 21.36
N LYS A 7 18.18 -47.81 20.20
CA LYS A 7 17.49 -47.88 18.90
C LYS A 7 17.09 -49.28 18.49
N CYS A 8 18.05 -50.21 18.47
CA CYS A 8 17.86 -51.56 17.96
C CYS A 8 17.70 -52.61 19.08
N HIS A 9 17.87 -52.20 20.34
CA HIS A 9 17.84 -53.06 21.53
C HIS A 9 18.88 -54.19 21.56
N GLY A 10 19.76 -54.24 20.55
CA GLY A 10 20.90 -55.15 20.51
C GLY A 10 22.01 -54.74 21.45
N ASP A 11 22.83 -55.73 21.81
CA ASP A 11 23.99 -55.56 22.67
C ASP A 11 25.08 -54.72 21.99
N ILE A 12 25.74 -53.84 22.74
CA ILE A 12 26.81 -52.98 22.26
C ILE A 12 28.14 -53.61 22.67
N THR A 13 28.86 -54.14 21.69
CA THR A 13 30.23 -54.65 21.85
C THR A 13 31.19 -53.67 21.16
N GLY A 14 31.87 -52.80 21.92
CA GLY A 14 32.85 -51.85 21.39
C GLY A 14 32.54 -50.38 21.72
N GLN A 15 32.88 -49.47 20.80
CA GLN A 15 32.65 -48.03 20.99
C GLN A 15 31.16 -47.71 21.11
N VAL A 16 30.83 -46.85 22.08
CA VAL A 16 29.46 -46.47 22.42
C VAL A 16 29.29 -44.96 22.29
N VAL A 17 28.16 -44.55 21.72
CA VAL A 17 27.70 -43.15 21.80
C VAL A 17 26.78 -43.00 23.00
N ILE A 18 27.12 -42.09 23.90
CA ILE A 18 26.27 -41.71 25.04
C ILE A 18 25.62 -40.37 24.70
N ALA A 19 24.30 -40.38 24.52
CA ALA A 19 23.52 -39.19 24.19
C ALA A 19 22.12 -39.31 24.79
N LEU A 20 21.57 -38.19 25.27
CA LEU A 20 20.21 -38.13 25.86
C LEU A 20 20.01 -39.08 27.05
N GLY A 21 21.07 -39.36 27.80
CA GLY A 21 21.05 -40.33 28.91
C GLY A 21 20.98 -41.80 28.47
N GLN A 22 21.10 -42.08 27.17
CA GLN A 22 21.00 -43.41 26.59
C GLN A 22 22.26 -43.79 25.81
N LYS A 23 22.44 -45.10 25.59
CA LYS A 23 23.58 -45.69 24.89
C LYS A 23 23.16 -46.16 23.50
N TRP A 24 24.00 -45.89 22.50
CA TRP A 24 23.70 -46.15 21.10
C TRP A 24 24.92 -46.77 20.40
N HIS A 25 24.70 -47.67 19.43
CA HIS A 25 25.75 -47.99 18.45
C HIS A 25 26.06 -46.74 17.62
N ASN A 26 27.31 -46.59 17.18
CA ASN A 26 27.73 -45.50 16.27
C ASN A 26 26.82 -45.44 15.02
N GLU A 27 26.52 -46.60 14.43
CA GLU A 27 25.65 -46.73 13.25
C GLU A 27 24.16 -46.47 13.57
N CYS A 28 23.75 -46.67 14.82
CA CYS A 28 22.39 -46.42 15.25
C CYS A 28 22.13 -44.94 15.56
N PHE A 29 23.16 -44.18 15.95
CA PHE A 29 23.08 -42.76 16.25
C PHE A 29 23.11 -41.89 14.99
N VAL A 30 22.03 -42.04 14.20
CA VAL A 30 21.83 -41.37 12.91
C VAL A 30 20.55 -40.54 12.93
N CYS A 31 20.52 -39.47 12.13
CA CYS A 31 19.34 -38.64 11.94
C CYS A 31 18.15 -39.49 11.45
N LEU A 32 17.00 -39.40 12.12
CA LEU A 32 15.79 -40.11 11.68
C LEU A 32 15.28 -39.60 10.32
N GLY A 33 15.54 -38.33 9.99
CA GLY A 33 15.08 -37.71 8.74
C GLY A 33 15.89 -38.08 7.49
N CYS A 34 17.22 -38.18 7.61
CA CYS A 34 18.12 -38.36 6.46
C CYS A 34 19.18 -39.45 6.65
N ARG A 35 19.16 -40.16 7.78
CA ARG A 35 20.10 -41.23 8.14
C ARG A 35 21.58 -40.84 8.25
N THR A 36 21.92 -39.56 8.21
CA THR A 36 23.30 -39.10 8.42
C THR A 36 23.78 -39.40 9.84
N PRO A 37 25.00 -39.95 10.03
CA PRO A 37 25.63 -40.12 11.34
C PRO A 37 25.77 -38.79 12.08
N LEU A 38 25.38 -38.78 13.36
CA LEU A 38 25.37 -37.60 14.22
C LEU A 38 26.51 -37.58 15.25
N GLN A 39 27.39 -38.57 15.24
CA GLN A 39 28.54 -38.62 16.13
C GLN A 39 29.41 -37.36 15.95
N GLY A 40 29.68 -36.66 17.06
CA GLY A 40 30.46 -35.41 17.06
C GLY A 40 29.77 -34.20 16.43
N LYS A 41 28.48 -34.31 16.03
CA LYS A 41 27.71 -33.21 15.42
C LYS A 41 26.61 -32.74 16.37
N SER A 42 26.24 -31.47 16.25
CA SER A 42 25.04 -30.95 16.91
C SER A 42 23.78 -31.63 16.36
N PHE A 43 22.83 -31.93 17.23
CA PHE A 43 21.59 -32.60 16.88
C PHE A 43 20.41 -32.02 17.67
N PHE A 44 19.21 -32.31 17.20
CA PHE A 44 17.96 -31.92 17.82
C PHE A 44 17.18 -33.17 18.23
N ASN A 45 16.72 -33.21 19.48
CA ASN A 45 15.83 -34.24 19.96
C ASN A 45 14.39 -33.73 19.94
N LYS A 46 13.49 -34.52 19.36
CA LYS A 46 12.05 -34.36 19.49
C LYS A 46 11.43 -35.71 19.79
N ASP A 47 10.74 -35.80 20.92
CA ASP A 47 9.99 -37.00 21.36
C ASP A 47 10.84 -38.27 21.35
N GLY A 48 12.12 -38.19 21.76
CA GLY A 48 13.07 -39.31 21.79
C GLY A 48 13.75 -39.60 20.45
N SER A 49 13.36 -38.93 19.38
CA SER A 49 13.97 -39.06 18.06
C SER A 49 15.04 -37.99 17.81
N VAL A 50 16.19 -38.40 17.28
CA VAL A 50 17.31 -37.50 16.96
C VAL A 50 17.31 -37.09 15.49
N TYR A 51 17.51 -35.80 15.23
CA TYR A 51 17.58 -35.19 13.90
C TYR A 51 18.85 -34.34 13.75
N CYS A 52 19.43 -34.29 12.55
CA CYS A 52 20.45 -33.29 12.25
C CYS A 52 19.84 -31.87 12.24
N ILE A 53 20.70 -30.86 12.35
CA ILE A 53 20.29 -29.45 12.36
C ILE A 53 19.53 -29.07 11.08
N GLU A 54 19.91 -29.63 9.94
CA GLU A 54 19.30 -29.38 8.62
C GLU A 54 17.89 -29.98 8.56
N CYS A 55 17.72 -31.25 8.97
CA CYS A 55 16.40 -31.85 9.06
C CYS A 55 15.50 -31.14 10.08
N ARG A 56 16.08 -30.63 11.17
CA ARG A 56 15.35 -29.79 12.13
C ARG A 56 14.85 -28.51 11.48
N LYS A 57 15.74 -27.77 10.80
CA LYS A 57 15.40 -26.52 10.09
C LYS A 57 14.27 -26.73 9.08
N GLU A 58 14.36 -27.80 8.32
CA GLU A 58 13.35 -28.12 7.31
C GLU A 58 12.00 -28.50 7.93
N LYS A 59 11.99 -29.44 8.88
CA LYS A 59 10.76 -30.08 9.35
C LYS A 59 10.11 -29.42 10.57
N PHE A 60 10.88 -28.72 11.41
CA PHE A 60 10.40 -28.28 12.72
C PHE A 60 10.54 -26.79 12.97
N ASP A 61 11.47 -26.09 12.30
CA ASP A 61 11.60 -24.65 12.53
C ASP A 61 10.32 -23.91 12.05
N PRO A 62 9.78 -23.01 12.88
CA PRO A 62 8.58 -22.25 12.54
C PRO A 62 8.81 -21.37 11.31
N THR A 63 7.77 -21.18 10.51
CA THR A 63 7.83 -20.35 9.29
C THR A 63 7.15 -19.01 9.54
N CYS A 64 7.84 -17.92 9.24
CA CYS A 64 7.29 -16.58 9.36
C CYS A 64 6.13 -16.36 8.37
N ALA A 65 4.95 -16.07 8.89
CA ALA A 65 3.75 -15.87 8.07
C ALA A 65 3.76 -14.58 7.22
N LYS A 66 4.78 -13.71 7.37
CA LYS A 66 4.95 -12.50 6.54
C LYS A 66 5.95 -12.68 5.41
N CYS A 67 7.13 -13.22 5.70
CA CYS A 67 8.23 -13.32 4.72
C CYS A 67 8.47 -14.74 4.23
N PHE A 68 7.75 -15.74 4.77
CA PHE A 68 7.81 -17.15 4.41
C PHE A 68 9.17 -17.83 4.66
N LYS A 69 10.10 -17.16 5.34
CA LYS A 69 11.38 -17.73 5.78
C LYS A 69 11.25 -18.42 7.12
N LYS A 70 12.09 -19.43 7.35
CA LYS A 70 12.24 -20.09 8.65
C LYS A 70 12.67 -19.08 9.73
N ILE A 71 12.18 -19.30 10.94
CA ILE A 71 12.52 -18.56 12.14
C ILE A 71 13.39 -19.49 12.98
N ASP A 72 14.58 -19.02 13.38
CA ASP A 72 15.37 -19.73 14.37
C ASP A 72 14.59 -19.75 15.71
N PRO A 73 14.16 -20.92 16.21
CA PRO A 73 13.35 -20.97 17.42
C PRO A 73 14.17 -20.69 18.70
N THR A 74 15.50 -20.50 18.59
CA THR A 74 16.36 -20.09 19.72
C THR A 74 16.32 -18.59 20.00
N ILE A 75 15.85 -17.78 19.04
CA ILE A 75 15.66 -16.33 19.23
C ILE A 75 14.20 -16.01 19.56
N LYS A 76 13.96 -14.83 20.16
CA LYS A 76 12.59 -14.36 20.42
C LYS A 76 11.88 -14.05 19.10
N TYR A 77 10.68 -14.60 18.95
CA TYR A 77 9.78 -14.35 17.82
C TYR A 77 8.36 -14.05 18.32
N SER A 78 7.51 -13.52 17.45
CA SER A 78 6.14 -13.14 17.81
C SER A 78 5.16 -14.22 17.39
N ILE A 79 4.17 -14.49 18.25
CA ILE A 79 3.04 -15.38 17.98
C ILE A 79 1.75 -14.55 18.01
N TYR A 80 0.95 -14.64 16.96
CA TYR A 80 -0.33 -13.94 16.86
C TYR A 80 -1.31 -14.77 16.04
N GLN A 81 -2.49 -15.07 16.60
CA GLN A 81 -3.52 -15.89 15.97
C GLN A 81 -2.95 -17.20 15.38
N ASP A 82 -2.21 -17.94 16.20
CA ASP A 82 -1.54 -19.21 15.86
C ASP A 82 -0.51 -19.15 14.72
N LYS A 83 -0.16 -17.94 14.26
CA LYS A 83 0.90 -17.70 13.28
C LYS A 83 2.15 -17.18 13.97
N THR A 84 3.30 -17.57 13.43
CA THR A 84 4.62 -17.12 13.91
C THR A 84 5.22 -16.09 12.97
N TYR A 85 5.99 -15.17 13.53
CA TYR A 85 6.60 -14.06 12.79
C TYR A 85 7.97 -13.75 13.37
N HIS A 86 8.94 -13.40 12.52
CA HIS A 86 10.13 -12.69 13.02
C HIS A 86 9.68 -11.41 13.76
N ARG A 87 10.42 -11.02 14.79
CA ARG A 87 10.11 -9.81 15.57
C ARG A 87 9.96 -8.57 14.69
N ASP A 88 10.87 -8.41 13.73
CA ASP A 88 10.85 -7.27 12.78
C ASP A 88 9.78 -7.42 11.69
N CYS A 89 9.34 -8.65 11.45
CA CYS A 89 8.22 -8.92 10.55
C CYS A 89 6.88 -8.55 11.20
N PHE A 90 6.75 -8.63 12.52
CA PHE A 90 5.52 -8.28 13.25
C PHE A 90 5.58 -6.89 13.87
N THR A 91 5.70 -5.89 13.00
CA THR A 91 5.85 -4.48 13.36
C THR A 91 4.74 -3.62 12.78
N CYS A 92 4.48 -2.48 13.40
CA CYS A 92 3.53 -1.51 12.91
C CYS A 92 3.99 -0.92 11.57
N ALA A 93 3.14 -0.93 10.54
CA ALA A 93 3.46 -0.34 9.24
C ALA A 93 3.82 1.16 9.32
N GLN A 94 3.24 1.90 10.27
CA GLN A 94 3.47 3.34 10.43
C GLN A 94 4.65 3.67 11.35
N CYS A 95 4.67 3.16 12.59
CA CYS A 95 5.70 3.51 13.56
C CYS A 95 6.86 2.51 13.64
N ARG A 96 6.80 1.40 12.88
CA ARG A 96 7.80 0.30 12.86
C ARG A 96 8.06 -0.40 14.20
N LEU A 97 7.33 -0.03 15.24
CA LEU A 97 7.48 -0.65 16.56
C LEU A 97 6.81 -2.04 16.59
N PRO A 98 7.38 -3.00 17.35
CA PRO A 98 6.81 -4.34 17.52
C PRO A 98 5.35 -4.31 17.99
N LEU A 99 4.58 -5.29 17.54
CA LEU A 99 3.15 -5.44 17.84
C LEU A 99 2.86 -6.52 18.90
N ASP A 100 3.85 -6.83 19.72
CA ASP A 100 3.74 -7.73 20.86
C ASP A 100 3.11 -7.03 22.10
N GLY A 101 2.50 -7.82 22.98
CA GLY A 101 1.93 -7.36 24.24
C GLY A 101 0.82 -6.30 24.08
N LYS A 102 1.09 -5.07 24.52
CA LYS A 102 0.11 -3.96 24.57
C LYS A 102 -0.20 -3.35 23.20
N ARG A 103 0.61 -3.61 22.17
CA ARG A 103 0.47 -3.00 20.83
C ARG A 103 -0.17 -3.97 19.86
N ARG A 104 -1.46 -4.26 20.02
CA ARG A 104 -2.16 -5.23 19.15
C ARG A 104 -2.36 -4.69 17.72
N PRO A 105 -2.40 -5.58 16.71
CA PRO A 105 -2.74 -5.20 15.35
C PRO A 105 -4.21 -4.81 15.24
N TYR A 106 -4.49 -3.73 14.52
CA TYR A 106 -5.85 -3.25 14.28
C TYR A 106 -6.49 -3.82 13.01
N PHE A 107 -5.70 -4.14 11.96
CA PHE A 107 -6.28 -4.49 10.64
C PHE A 107 -5.48 -5.51 9.82
N GLY A 108 -6.08 -6.69 9.59
CA GLY A 108 -5.72 -7.63 8.51
C GLY A 108 -4.23 -7.80 8.17
N PHE A 109 -3.90 -7.78 6.87
CA PHE A 109 -2.55 -7.97 6.35
C PHE A 109 -1.60 -6.77 6.56
N VAL A 110 -2.12 -5.58 6.93
CA VAL A 110 -1.34 -4.37 7.19
C VAL A 110 -1.41 -4.05 8.68
N TYR A 111 -0.47 -4.60 9.44
CA TYR A 111 -0.51 -4.46 10.88
C TYR A 111 -0.24 -3.00 11.32
N THR A 112 -1.28 -2.28 11.74
CA THR A 112 -1.18 -0.96 12.39
C THR A 112 -1.48 -1.07 13.88
N CYS A 113 -0.70 -0.39 14.74
CA CYS A 113 -0.99 -0.38 16.19
C CYS A 113 -2.13 0.59 16.52
N SER A 114 -2.82 0.35 17.64
CA SER A 114 -3.92 1.19 18.15
C SER A 114 -3.58 2.67 18.28
N ARG A 115 -2.35 3.02 18.69
CA ARG A 115 -1.89 4.42 18.80
C ARG A 115 -1.73 5.09 17.43
N SER A 116 -1.18 4.36 16.46
CA SER A 116 -1.04 4.82 15.08
C SER A 116 -2.41 4.99 14.40
N HIS A 117 -3.31 4.04 14.66
CA HIS A 117 -4.71 4.13 14.25
C HIS A 117 -5.38 5.42 14.75
N GLN A 118 -5.22 5.76 16.02
CA GLN A 118 -5.82 6.96 16.61
C GLN A 118 -5.31 8.29 15.99
N LYS A 119 -4.16 8.28 15.31
CA LYS A 119 -3.61 9.45 14.60
C LYS A 119 -4.18 9.64 13.18
N ASN A 120 -5.00 8.72 12.67
CA ASN A 120 -5.57 8.82 11.34
C ASN A 120 -6.68 9.87 11.22
N GLY A 121 -7.12 10.49 12.32
CA GLY A 121 -8.13 11.56 12.31
C GLY A 121 -9.51 11.10 11.84
N ARG A 122 -10.43 12.06 11.67
CA ARG A 122 -11.80 11.79 11.18
C ARG A 122 -11.91 12.05 9.69
N CYS A 123 -12.68 11.21 9.01
CA CYS A 123 -12.99 11.38 7.60
C CYS A 123 -13.80 12.66 7.39
N ALA A 124 -13.36 13.53 6.50
CA ALA A 124 -14.06 14.77 6.19
C ALA A 124 -15.41 14.59 5.47
N LYS A 125 -15.70 13.41 4.90
CA LYS A 125 -17.02 13.11 4.31
C LYS A 125 -18.01 12.56 5.33
N CYS A 126 -17.63 11.50 6.05
CA CYS A 126 -18.56 10.74 6.89
C CYS A 126 -18.41 10.99 8.40
N GLY A 127 -17.40 11.76 8.82
CA GLY A 127 -17.12 12.09 10.21
C GLY A 127 -16.55 10.95 11.05
N LYS A 128 -16.56 9.70 10.56
CA LYS A 128 -16.02 8.52 11.25
C LYS A 128 -14.50 8.49 11.19
N GLU A 129 -13.86 7.80 12.12
CA GLU A 129 -12.41 7.62 12.13
C GLU A 129 -11.90 6.96 10.84
N VAL A 130 -10.78 7.44 10.30
CA VAL A 130 -10.20 6.86 9.07
C VAL A 130 -9.41 5.61 9.43
N THR A 131 -9.91 4.46 8.98
CA THR A 131 -9.27 3.16 9.17
C THR A 131 -8.56 2.71 7.89
N GLY A 132 -7.50 1.91 8.02
CA GLY A 132 -6.77 1.36 6.86
C GLY A 132 -6.02 2.41 6.03
N THR A 133 -6.16 2.34 4.70
CA THR A 133 -5.52 3.27 3.75
C THR A 133 -6.16 4.64 3.80
N VAL A 134 -5.40 5.63 4.26
CA VAL A 134 -5.85 7.02 4.40
C VAL A 134 -5.54 7.80 3.12
N VAL A 135 -6.51 8.55 2.61
CA VAL A 135 -6.28 9.57 1.58
C VAL A 135 -6.14 10.92 2.27
N THR A 136 -5.01 11.60 2.05
CA THR A 136 -4.78 12.97 2.51
C THR A 136 -4.94 13.90 1.31
N ALA A 137 -5.93 14.78 1.36
CA ALA A 137 -6.25 15.72 0.29
C ALA A 137 -6.97 16.94 0.87
N MET A 138 -6.66 18.14 0.35
CA MET A 138 -7.28 19.41 0.80
C MET A 138 -7.11 19.61 2.31
N ASP A 139 -5.92 19.31 2.83
CA ASP A 139 -5.54 19.34 4.26
C ASP A 139 -6.45 18.52 5.19
N LYS A 140 -7.22 17.59 4.61
CA LYS A 140 -8.17 16.72 5.30
C LYS A 140 -7.85 15.26 5.03
N LYS A 141 -8.35 14.40 5.92
CA LYS A 141 -8.21 12.94 5.83
C LYS A 141 -9.53 12.32 5.40
N TRP A 142 -9.45 11.28 4.57
CA TRP A 142 -10.60 10.62 3.97
C TRP A 142 -10.37 9.11 3.93
N HIS A 143 -11.44 8.33 4.06
CA HIS A 143 -11.39 6.93 3.58
C HIS A 143 -11.21 6.93 2.06
N ASN A 144 -10.53 5.91 1.54
CA ASN A 144 -10.39 5.72 0.10
C ASN A 144 -11.75 5.75 -0.63
N ASP A 145 -12.75 5.07 -0.07
CA ASP A 145 -14.12 5.04 -0.61
C ASP A 145 -14.94 6.31 -0.33
N CYS A 146 -14.50 7.14 0.61
CA CYS A 146 -15.14 8.42 0.90
C CYS A 146 -14.59 9.55 0.02
N PHE A 147 -13.36 9.42 -0.50
CA PHE A 147 -12.77 10.42 -1.39
C PHE A 147 -13.24 10.20 -2.83
N VAL A 148 -14.46 10.67 -3.10
CA VAL A 148 -15.16 10.50 -4.38
C VAL A 148 -15.63 11.83 -4.94
N CYS A 149 -15.78 11.89 -6.27
CA CYS A 149 -16.29 13.07 -6.96
C CYS A 149 -17.70 13.43 -6.48
N ALA A 150 -17.94 14.69 -6.11
CA ALA A 150 -19.27 15.14 -5.70
C ALA A 150 -20.31 15.05 -6.83
N GLY A 151 -19.88 15.24 -8.08
CA GLY A 151 -20.70 15.09 -9.30
C GLY A 151 -21.11 13.63 -9.58
N CYS A 152 -20.18 12.79 -10.03
CA CYS A 152 -20.47 11.43 -10.50
C CYS A 152 -20.19 10.30 -9.49
N LYS A 153 -19.70 10.62 -8.28
CA LYS A 153 -19.34 9.65 -7.22
C LYS A 153 -18.19 8.68 -7.55
N CYS A 154 -17.47 8.88 -8.65
CA CYS A 154 -16.29 8.07 -8.96
C CYS A 154 -15.17 8.26 -7.91
N LYS A 155 -14.37 7.20 -7.66
CA LYS A 155 -13.23 7.27 -6.73
C LYS A 155 -12.13 8.17 -7.27
N LEU A 156 -11.61 9.06 -6.41
CA LEU A 156 -10.58 10.03 -6.73
C LEU A 156 -9.21 9.69 -6.11
N ALA A 157 -9.14 8.66 -5.26
CA ALA A 157 -7.87 8.22 -4.68
C ALA A 157 -6.86 7.87 -5.79
N GLY A 158 -5.68 8.51 -5.77
CA GLY A 158 -4.64 8.34 -6.78
C GLY A 158 -4.90 9.01 -8.13
N LYS A 159 -5.95 9.82 -8.27
CA LYS A 159 -6.27 10.57 -9.50
C LYS A 159 -6.17 12.07 -9.27
N SER A 160 -5.87 12.81 -10.34
CA SER A 160 -6.02 14.27 -10.35
C SER A 160 -7.48 14.66 -10.18
N PHE A 161 -7.72 15.71 -9.41
CA PHE A 161 -9.06 16.20 -9.10
C PHE A 161 -9.06 17.73 -8.98
N HIS A 162 -10.24 18.33 -9.07
CA HIS A 162 -10.46 19.75 -8.81
C HIS A 162 -11.13 19.92 -7.45
N ASN A 163 -10.64 20.88 -6.66
CA ASN A 163 -11.25 21.27 -5.39
C ASN A 163 -12.04 22.57 -5.58
N LYS A 164 -13.36 22.53 -5.38
CA LYS A 164 -14.21 23.72 -5.29
C LYS A 164 -14.72 23.84 -3.86
N ASP A 165 -14.22 24.85 -3.13
CA ASP A 165 -14.64 25.20 -1.76
C ASP A 165 -14.64 24.01 -0.78
N GLY A 166 -13.63 23.13 -0.89
CA GLY A 166 -13.49 21.93 -0.06
C GLY A 166 -14.25 20.71 -0.58
N THR A 167 -14.89 20.82 -1.74
CA THR A 167 -15.63 19.74 -2.40
C THR A 167 -14.83 19.20 -3.60
N PRO A 168 -14.51 17.90 -3.64
CA PRO A 168 -13.68 17.34 -4.70
C PRO A 168 -14.53 16.90 -5.91
N TYR A 169 -14.03 17.18 -7.12
CA TYR A 169 -14.62 16.82 -8.40
C TYR A 169 -13.57 16.13 -9.30
N CYS A 170 -13.96 15.10 -10.06
CA CYS A 170 -13.07 14.59 -11.11
C CYS A 170 -12.88 15.64 -12.21
N ILE A 171 -11.84 15.47 -13.02
CA ILE A 171 -11.52 16.39 -14.12
C ILE A 171 -12.70 16.52 -15.11
N ASP A 172 -13.40 15.42 -15.41
CA ASP A 172 -14.55 15.45 -16.32
C ASP A 172 -15.72 16.24 -15.75
N CYS A 173 -16.11 15.97 -14.49
CA CYS A 173 -17.17 16.73 -13.82
C CYS A 173 -16.80 18.21 -13.67
N ARG A 174 -15.51 18.52 -13.50
CA ARG A 174 -15.04 19.90 -13.49
C ARG A 174 -15.20 20.55 -14.87
N ARG A 175 -14.78 19.89 -15.94
CA ARG A 175 -14.95 20.38 -17.33
C ARG A 175 -16.41 20.68 -17.65
N GLU A 176 -17.29 19.76 -17.29
CA GLU A 176 -18.72 19.93 -17.55
C GLU A 176 -19.34 21.09 -16.75
N LYS A 177 -19.03 21.18 -15.45
CA LYS A 177 -19.74 22.10 -14.53
C LYS A 177 -19.09 23.47 -14.35
N PHE A 178 -17.77 23.57 -14.48
CA PHE A 178 -17.02 24.76 -14.06
C PHE A 178 -16.22 25.41 -15.20
N ASP A 179 -15.85 24.66 -16.24
CA ASP A 179 -15.08 25.27 -17.32
C ASP A 179 -15.99 26.22 -18.14
N PRO A 180 -15.48 27.43 -18.48
CA PRO A 180 -16.23 28.43 -19.23
C PRO A 180 -16.61 27.90 -20.62
N THR A 181 -17.77 28.32 -21.12
CA THR A 181 -18.27 27.89 -22.43
C THR A 181 -18.16 29.04 -23.41
N CYS A 182 -17.44 28.83 -24.51
CA CYS A 182 -17.26 29.88 -25.51
C CYS A 182 -18.59 30.32 -26.10
N THR A 183 -18.82 31.63 -26.09
CA THR A 183 -20.08 32.22 -26.58
C THR A 183 -20.27 32.05 -28.09
N LYS A 184 -19.18 31.97 -28.86
CA LYS A 184 -19.22 31.85 -30.32
C LYS A 184 -19.38 30.41 -30.82
N CYS A 185 -18.61 29.47 -30.26
CA CYS A 185 -18.57 28.09 -30.75
C CYS A 185 -19.28 27.08 -29.83
N HIS A 186 -19.75 27.53 -28.66
CA HIS A 186 -20.45 26.73 -27.65
C HIS A 186 -19.66 25.55 -27.07
N LYS A 187 -18.35 25.47 -27.35
CA LYS A 187 -17.45 24.47 -26.75
C LYS A 187 -16.83 24.99 -25.46
N LYS A 188 -16.45 24.07 -24.56
CA LYS A 188 -15.71 24.39 -23.33
C LYS A 188 -14.36 25.03 -23.67
N ILE A 189 -13.96 25.99 -22.85
CA ILE A 189 -12.65 26.65 -22.87
C ILE A 189 -11.85 26.05 -21.72
N ASP A 190 -10.64 25.56 -22.00
CA ASP A 190 -9.72 25.17 -20.93
C ASP A 190 -9.27 26.44 -20.19
N PRO A 191 -9.62 26.63 -18.91
CA PRO A 191 -9.27 27.85 -18.19
C PRO A 191 -7.78 27.91 -17.83
N THR A 192 -6.98 26.90 -18.16
CA THR A 192 -5.51 26.94 -18.02
C THR A 192 -4.82 27.67 -19.18
N ILE A 193 -5.52 27.92 -20.29
CA ILE A 193 -5.01 28.71 -21.41
C ILE A 193 -5.62 30.11 -21.39
N LYS A 194 -4.94 31.09 -22.02
CA LYS A 194 -5.50 32.44 -22.18
C LYS A 194 -6.76 32.39 -23.06
N TYR A 195 -7.79 33.13 -22.67
CA TYR A 195 -9.02 33.30 -23.43
C TYR A 195 -9.54 34.74 -23.25
N SER A 196 -10.36 35.21 -24.18
CA SER A 196 -10.89 36.58 -24.16
C SER A 196 -12.21 36.65 -23.39
N ILE A 197 -12.39 37.72 -22.62
CA ILE A 197 -13.66 38.05 -21.98
C ILE A 197 -14.14 39.39 -22.54
N TYR A 198 -15.31 39.37 -23.19
CA TYR A 198 -15.95 40.57 -23.72
C TYR A 198 -17.39 40.63 -23.22
N GLN A 199 -17.76 41.73 -22.56
CA GLN A 199 -19.08 41.89 -21.92
C GLN A 199 -19.43 40.70 -21.00
N GLU A 200 -18.48 40.30 -20.14
CA GLU A 200 -18.59 39.15 -19.23
C GLU A 200 -18.78 37.78 -19.92
N LYS A 201 -18.76 37.75 -21.25
CA LYS A 201 -18.91 36.54 -22.04
C LYS A 201 -17.54 36.01 -22.47
N PRO A 202 -17.25 34.73 -22.22
CA PRO A 202 -15.94 34.16 -22.56
C PRO A 202 -15.91 33.68 -24.01
N TYR A 203 -14.73 33.80 -24.63
CA TYR A 203 -14.45 33.37 -25.99
C TYR A 203 -13.06 32.73 -26.05
N HIS A 204 -12.89 31.65 -26.83
CA HIS A 204 -11.53 31.22 -27.21
C HIS A 204 -10.81 32.38 -27.89
N MET A 205 -9.47 32.41 -27.80
CA MET A 205 -8.65 33.42 -28.49
C MET A 205 -9.02 33.52 -29.98
N ASP A 206 -9.12 32.37 -30.67
CA ASP A 206 -9.47 32.33 -32.09
C ASP A 206 -10.95 32.64 -32.39
N CYS A 207 -11.79 32.58 -31.36
CA CYS A 207 -13.19 32.93 -31.47
C CYS A 207 -13.42 34.44 -31.33
N PHE A 208 -12.48 35.18 -30.73
CA PHE A 208 -12.56 36.62 -30.54
C PHE A 208 -11.63 37.39 -31.48
N ASN A 209 -11.84 37.16 -32.77
CA ASN A 209 -11.04 37.72 -33.86
C ASN A 209 -11.87 38.61 -34.79
N CYS A 210 -11.18 39.50 -35.50
CA CYS A 210 -11.79 40.31 -36.56
C CYS A 210 -12.40 39.41 -37.64
N ALA A 211 -13.65 39.67 -38.02
CA ALA A 211 -14.33 38.90 -39.05
C ALA A 211 -13.63 38.99 -40.42
N GLN A 212 -12.98 40.13 -40.72
CA GLN A 212 -12.30 40.39 -41.99
C GLN A 212 -10.86 39.87 -42.02
N CYS A 213 -9.98 40.30 -41.11
CA CYS A 213 -8.55 39.90 -41.14
C CYS A 213 -8.18 38.75 -40.21
N LYS A 214 -9.12 38.21 -39.44
CA LYS A 214 -8.91 37.14 -38.45
C LYS A 214 -7.91 37.45 -37.34
N GLN A 215 -7.43 38.69 -37.22
CA GLN A 215 -6.53 39.10 -36.14
C GLN A 215 -7.24 39.13 -34.78
N PRO A 216 -6.56 38.78 -33.68
CA PRO A 216 -7.10 38.88 -32.33
C PRO A 216 -7.52 40.29 -31.98
N LEU A 217 -8.70 40.42 -31.37
CA LEU A 217 -9.29 41.68 -30.91
C LEU A 217 -9.05 41.94 -29.42
N ASP A 218 -8.46 40.98 -28.71
CA ASP A 218 -8.11 41.10 -27.29
C ASP A 218 -7.24 42.35 -27.06
N GLY A 219 -7.75 43.30 -26.26
CA GLY A 219 -7.07 44.58 -25.98
C GLY A 219 -7.04 45.60 -27.13
N LYS A 220 -7.71 45.34 -28.26
CA LYS A 220 -7.75 46.27 -29.41
C LYS A 220 -9.10 46.98 -29.51
N LYS A 221 -9.12 48.14 -30.18
CA LYS A 221 -10.37 48.82 -30.56
C LYS A 221 -11.03 48.06 -31.71
N PHE A 222 -12.34 47.83 -31.60
CA PHE A 222 -13.14 47.18 -32.62
C PHE A 222 -14.58 47.73 -32.59
N ILE A 223 -15.34 47.43 -33.62
CA ILE A 223 -16.78 47.70 -33.72
C ILE A 223 -17.55 46.38 -33.86
N VAL A 224 -18.83 46.40 -33.49
CA VAL A 224 -19.76 45.30 -33.73
C VAL A 224 -20.68 45.72 -34.88
N LYS A 225 -20.63 45.04 -36.02
CA LYS A 225 -21.50 45.26 -37.19
C LYS A 225 -22.18 43.93 -37.52
N ASP A 226 -23.51 43.89 -37.53
CA ASP A 226 -24.31 42.68 -37.78
C ASP A 226 -23.93 41.47 -36.91
N GLY A 227 -23.60 41.72 -35.63
CA GLY A 227 -23.15 40.70 -34.69
C GLY A 227 -21.72 40.18 -34.91
N GLN A 228 -20.98 40.77 -35.86
CA GLN A 228 -19.58 40.44 -36.14
C GLN A 228 -18.63 41.49 -35.57
N HIS A 229 -17.53 41.05 -34.97
CA HIS A 229 -16.48 41.93 -34.45
C HIS A 229 -15.51 42.33 -35.57
N ILE A 230 -15.30 43.62 -35.81
CA ILE A 230 -14.42 44.17 -36.87
C ILE A 230 -13.39 45.12 -36.25
N CYS A 231 -12.09 44.92 -36.51
CA CYS A 231 -11.05 45.77 -35.92
C CYS A 231 -11.10 47.21 -36.46
N ALA A 232 -10.49 48.14 -35.74
CA ALA A 232 -10.48 49.56 -36.11
C ALA A 232 -9.89 49.85 -37.50
N ASP A 233 -8.93 49.03 -37.97
CA ASP A 233 -8.31 49.18 -39.29
C ASP A 233 -9.28 48.89 -40.44
N HIS A 234 -10.35 48.15 -40.15
CA HIS A 234 -11.42 47.80 -41.08
C HIS A 234 -12.72 48.59 -40.82
N LYS A 235 -12.64 49.66 -40.02
CA LYS A 235 -13.79 50.51 -39.66
C LYS A 235 -14.34 51.34 -40.83
N GLN A 236 -13.59 51.47 -41.93
CA GLN A 236 -13.89 52.38 -43.06
C GLN A 236 -14.15 51.67 -44.40
N THR A 237 -14.65 50.43 -44.39
CA THR A 237 -15.20 49.76 -45.61
C THR A 237 -16.68 49.44 -45.47
#